data_AF-A0A2M7AKA0-F1
#
_entry.id   AF-A0A2M7AKA0-F1
#
_cell.length_a   1.000
_cell.length_b   1.000
_cell.length_c   1.000
_cell.angle_alpha   90.00
_cell.angle_beta   90.00
_cell.angle_gamma   90.00
#
_symmetry.space_group_name_H-M   'P 1'
#
loop_
_entity.id
_entity.type
_entity.pdbx_description
1 polymer ?
#
loop_
_entity_poly.entity_id
_entity_poly.type
_entity_poly.pdbx_seq_one_letter_code
_entity_poly.pdbx_strand_id
1 'polypeptide(L)'
;MSEIKEIGAILKNLPFFPPLNEKNLEEISSKFKLRKFPQETVIFAQGDPGDFFYILKSGSVKIVAKTEEGEKELARLKKEDFFGEMALLTGEARSATVTTISDVEVLALSKADFDEFLESNPAIALNLSKVLSRRLSAASREKRLEKKGGQIISIYSVRERVGKSTLSANLAVNLVRDFKKKVVLIDLDLQFGDLAFILNSRPERTIFDLTGKKDFDLELIESYLTKDSSGLKALFAPRKIEEAEMIEEKQVIALLNLLKESYDYLIIDTSSTISSV
;
A
#
# COMPACT_ATOMS: atom_id res chain seq x y z
N MET A 1 -38.40 14.73 -20.92
CA MET A 1 -37.61 15.65 -20.06
C MET A 1 -36.62 16.36 -20.97
N SER A 2 -36.31 17.64 -20.74
CA SER A 2 -35.24 18.31 -21.50
C SER A 2 -33.89 17.65 -21.22
N GLU A 3 -33.00 17.62 -22.21
CA GLU A 3 -31.64 17.05 -22.08
C GLU A 3 -30.88 17.67 -20.89
N ILE A 4 -31.04 18.98 -20.68
CA ILE A 4 -30.49 19.72 -19.53
C ILE A 4 -30.99 19.16 -18.18
N LYS A 5 -32.26 18.78 -18.07
CA LYS A 5 -32.81 18.19 -16.83
C LYS A 5 -32.24 16.80 -16.55
N GLU A 6 -31.99 16.01 -17.59
CA GLU A 6 -31.35 14.69 -17.47
C GLU A 6 -29.90 14.82 -16.99
N ILE A 7 -29.13 15.75 -17.58
CA ILE A 7 -27.76 16.07 -17.16
C ILE A 7 -27.76 16.52 -15.70
N GLY A 8 -28.65 17.44 -15.33
CA GLY A 8 -28.76 17.93 -13.95
C GLY A 8 -29.03 16.81 -12.93
N ALA A 9 -29.83 15.80 -13.29
CA ALA A 9 -30.07 14.64 -12.44
C ALA A 9 -28.79 13.80 -12.22
N ILE A 10 -27.97 13.62 -13.26
CA ILE A 10 -26.68 12.92 -13.16
C ILE A 10 -25.72 13.71 -12.27
N LEU A 11 -25.61 15.03 -12.47
CA LEU A 11 -24.71 15.88 -11.70
C LEU A 11 -25.03 15.87 -10.19
N LYS A 12 -26.32 15.81 -9.82
CA LYS A 12 -26.76 15.69 -8.42
C LYS A 12 -26.25 14.43 -7.72
N ASN A 13 -26.00 13.35 -8.46
CA ASN A 13 -25.55 12.08 -7.90
C ASN A 13 -24.03 11.98 -7.79
N LEU A 14 -23.27 12.94 -8.34
CA LEU A 14 -21.82 12.90 -8.29
C LEU A 14 -21.29 13.28 -6.90
N PRO A 15 -20.30 12.54 -6.38
CA PRO A 15 -19.88 12.64 -4.97
C PRO A 15 -19.18 13.96 -4.61
N PHE A 16 -18.81 14.78 -5.60
CA PHE A 16 -18.14 16.06 -5.39
C PHE A 16 -19.04 17.28 -5.60
N PHE A 17 -20.25 17.09 -6.14
CA PHE A 17 -21.22 18.17 -6.28
C PHE A 17 -21.92 18.43 -4.92
N PRO A 18 -21.86 19.66 -4.38
CA PRO A 18 -22.67 20.05 -3.25
C PRO A 18 -24.15 20.14 -3.69
N PRO A 19 -25.08 20.29 -2.73
CA PRO A 19 -26.46 20.64 -3.06
C PRO A 19 -26.50 21.95 -3.86
N LEU A 20 -26.61 21.85 -5.18
CA LEU A 20 -26.78 22.99 -6.08
C LEU A 20 -28.25 23.38 -6.13
N ASN A 21 -28.52 24.69 -6.14
CA ASN A 21 -29.85 25.20 -6.46
C ASN A 21 -30.19 24.90 -7.94
N GLU A 22 -31.47 24.97 -8.31
CA GLU A 22 -31.92 24.61 -9.67
C GLU A 22 -31.27 25.49 -10.75
N LYS A 23 -31.06 26.78 -10.48
CA LYS A 23 -30.45 27.72 -11.43
C LYS A 23 -29.00 27.34 -11.75
N ASN A 24 -28.18 27.11 -10.73
CA ASN A 24 -26.78 26.72 -10.89
C ASN A 24 -26.67 25.34 -11.56
N LEU A 25 -27.59 24.43 -11.26
CA LEU A 25 -27.65 23.12 -11.88
C LEU A 25 -27.98 23.21 -13.37
N GLU A 26 -28.94 24.02 -13.76
CA GLU A 26 -29.29 24.24 -15.18
C GLU A 26 -28.15 24.90 -15.94
N GLU A 27 -27.52 25.91 -15.34
CA GLU A 27 -26.38 26.62 -15.94
C GLU A 27 -25.22 25.67 -16.23
N ILE A 28 -24.75 24.90 -15.24
CA ILE A 28 -23.65 23.97 -15.46
C ILE A 28 -24.05 22.83 -16.40
N SER A 29 -25.29 22.35 -16.31
CA SER A 29 -25.81 21.30 -17.20
C SER A 29 -25.80 21.74 -18.67
N SER A 30 -26.01 23.03 -18.93
CA SER A 30 -25.96 23.57 -20.30
C SER A 30 -24.56 23.59 -20.92
N LYS A 31 -23.50 23.56 -20.09
CA LYS A 31 -22.10 23.57 -20.55
C LYS A 31 -21.58 22.18 -20.94
N PHE A 32 -22.23 21.11 -20.46
CA PHE A 32 -21.88 19.74 -20.84
C PHE A 32 -22.35 19.40 -22.25
N LYS A 33 -21.51 18.71 -23.01
CA LYS A 33 -21.84 18.20 -24.35
C LYS A 33 -21.82 16.68 -24.37
N LEU A 34 -22.86 16.06 -24.92
CA LEU A 34 -22.90 14.62 -25.11
C LEU A 34 -21.91 14.21 -26.21
N ARG A 35 -21.05 13.23 -25.90
CA ARG A 35 -20.18 12.57 -26.88
C ARG A 35 -20.38 11.07 -26.81
N LYS A 36 -20.27 10.41 -27.96
CA LYS A 36 -20.42 8.96 -28.09
C LYS A 36 -19.14 8.36 -28.63
N PHE A 37 -18.73 7.25 -28.05
CA PHE A 37 -17.52 6.52 -28.44
C PHE A 37 -17.88 5.04 -28.59
N PRO A 38 -17.57 4.41 -29.75
CA PRO A 38 -17.70 2.97 -29.90
C PRO A 38 -16.81 2.19 -28.93
N GLN A 39 -17.09 0.90 -28.76
CA GLN A 39 -16.18 -0.03 -28.08
C GLN A 39 -14.74 0.04 -28.62
N GLU A 40 -13.75 -0.22 -27.75
CA GLU A 40 -12.31 -0.24 -28.07
C GLU A 40 -11.70 1.10 -28.53
N THR A 41 -12.42 2.20 -28.33
CA THR A 41 -11.95 3.54 -28.67
C THR A 41 -11.09 4.12 -27.54
N VAL A 42 -9.91 4.64 -27.89
CA VAL A 42 -9.09 5.45 -26.98
C VAL A 42 -9.66 6.86 -26.91
N ILE A 43 -10.20 7.26 -25.76
CA ILE A 43 -10.77 8.61 -25.56
C ILE A 43 -9.65 9.65 -25.44
N PHE A 44 -8.57 9.29 -24.75
CA PHE A 44 -7.30 10.01 -24.75
C PHE A 44 -6.18 9.06 -24.29
N ALA A 45 -4.95 9.36 -24.68
CA ALA A 45 -3.76 8.63 -24.29
C ALA A 45 -3.04 9.32 -23.12
N GLN A 46 -2.26 8.54 -22.36
CA GLN A 46 -1.29 9.09 -21.43
C GLN A 46 -0.29 9.99 -22.15
N GLY A 47 -0.02 11.17 -21.58
CA GLY A 47 0.85 12.19 -22.18
C GLY A 47 0.12 13.24 -23.01
N ASP A 48 -1.14 13.01 -23.39
CA ASP A 48 -1.94 14.01 -24.09
C ASP A 48 -2.21 15.25 -23.20
N PRO A 49 -2.51 16.42 -23.78
CA PRO A 49 -3.00 17.56 -23.02
C PRO A 49 -4.37 17.29 -22.37
N GLY A 50 -4.60 17.94 -21.23
CA GLY A 50 -5.88 17.89 -20.51
C GLY A 50 -6.88 18.92 -21.05
N ASP A 51 -7.76 18.51 -21.98
CA ASP A 51 -8.71 19.45 -22.62
C ASP A 51 -10.15 19.35 -22.10
N PHE A 52 -10.54 18.18 -21.56
CA PHE A 52 -11.91 17.89 -21.16
C PHE A 52 -11.98 17.05 -19.89
N PHE A 53 -13.01 17.31 -19.10
CA PHE A 53 -13.52 16.47 -18.02
C PHE A 53 -14.70 15.64 -18.53
N TYR A 54 -14.81 14.39 -18.10
CA TYR A 54 -15.83 13.46 -18.59
C TYR A 54 -16.61 12.79 -17.45
N ILE A 55 -17.92 12.64 -17.64
CA ILE A 55 -18.80 11.83 -16.81
C ILE A 55 -19.42 10.74 -17.67
N LEU A 56 -19.38 9.49 -17.22
CA LEU A 56 -19.99 8.36 -17.92
C LEU A 56 -21.52 8.38 -17.76
N LYS A 57 -22.23 8.63 -18.85
CA LYS A 57 -23.69 8.52 -18.91
C LYS A 57 -24.11 7.05 -19.08
N SER A 58 -23.38 6.30 -19.90
CA SER A 58 -23.59 4.87 -20.13
C SER A 58 -22.31 4.19 -20.60
N GLY A 59 -22.28 2.86 -20.51
CA GLY A 59 -21.13 2.05 -20.89
C GLY A 59 -20.05 1.95 -19.80
N SER A 60 -18.86 1.50 -20.19
CA SER A 60 -17.71 1.34 -19.30
C SER A 60 -16.38 1.59 -20.01
N VAL A 61 -15.39 2.03 -19.24
CA VAL A 61 -14.02 2.31 -19.72
C VAL A 61 -12.99 1.69 -18.78
N LYS A 62 -11.80 1.39 -19.30
CA LYS A 62 -10.61 1.04 -18.51
C LYS A 62 -9.62 2.19 -18.52
N ILE A 63 -8.95 2.38 -17.40
CA ILE A 63 -7.85 3.32 -17.23
C ILE A 63 -6.56 2.51 -17.11
N VAL A 64 -5.59 2.77 -17.98
CA VAL A 64 -4.31 2.07 -18.02
C VAL A 64 -3.18 3.08 -17.99
N ALA A 65 -2.23 2.91 -17.07
CA ALA A 65 -1.01 3.70 -17.02
C ALA A 65 0.21 2.87 -17.41
N LYS A 66 1.10 3.47 -18.19
CA LYS A 66 2.45 2.97 -18.44
C LYS A 66 3.34 3.36 -17.27
N THR A 67 3.95 2.35 -16.66
CA THR A 67 4.89 2.46 -15.54
C THR A 67 6.23 1.83 -15.92
N GLU A 68 7.25 1.99 -15.08
CA GLU A 68 8.56 1.32 -15.27
C GLU A 68 8.43 -0.21 -15.31
N GLU A 69 7.44 -0.78 -14.63
CA GLU A 69 7.15 -2.22 -14.56
C GLU A 69 6.24 -2.71 -15.72
N GLY A 70 5.86 -1.82 -16.64
CA GLY A 70 4.95 -2.10 -17.76
C GLY A 70 3.59 -1.42 -17.64
N GLU A 71 2.62 -1.89 -18.43
CA GLU A 71 1.24 -1.38 -18.40
C GLU A 71 0.47 -1.93 -17.20
N LYS A 72 -0.08 -1.04 -16.38
CA LYS A 72 -0.93 -1.37 -15.23
C LYS A 72 -2.34 -0.82 -15.44
N GLU A 73 -3.34 -1.69 -15.38
CA GLU A 73 -4.74 -1.26 -15.30
C GLU A 73 -4.99 -0.64 -13.92
N LEU A 74 -5.34 0.64 -13.88
CA LEU A 74 -5.54 1.39 -12.63
C LEU A 74 -6.97 1.27 -12.11
N ALA A 75 -7.95 1.22 -13.03
CA ALA A 75 -9.36 1.16 -12.69
C ALA A 75 -10.23 0.76 -13.90
N ARG A 76 -11.43 0.26 -13.60
CA ARG A 76 -12.56 0.23 -14.54
C ARG A 76 -13.65 1.14 -14.02
N LEU A 77 -14.13 2.01 -14.89
CA LEU A 77 -15.19 2.96 -14.58
C LEU A 77 -16.45 2.60 -15.35
N LYS A 78 -17.60 2.87 -14.75
CA LYS A 78 -18.94 2.59 -15.28
C LYS A 78 -19.81 3.84 -15.23
N LYS A 79 -21.08 3.70 -15.63
CA LYS A 79 -22.09 4.75 -15.48
C LYS A 79 -21.98 5.48 -14.13
N GLU A 80 -22.09 6.80 -14.18
CA GLU A 80 -21.98 7.77 -13.08
C GLU A 80 -20.56 7.96 -12.50
N ASP A 81 -19.56 7.19 -12.94
CA ASP A 81 -18.17 7.54 -12.70
C ASP A 81 -17.71 8.68 -13.62
N PHE A 82 -16.59 9.30 -13.24
CA PHE A 82 -15.99 10.40 -13.98
C PHE A 82 -14.47 10.21 -14.09
N PHE A 83 -13.89 10.82 -15.12
CA PHE A 83 -12.46 10.76 -15.40
C PHE A 83 -11.96 12.00 -16.14
N GLY A 84 -10.63 12.12 -16.20
CA GLY A 84 -9.96 13.20 -16.90
C GLY A 84 -9.83 14.50 -16.10
N GLU A 85 -10.23 14.49 -14.84
CA GLU A 85 -10.11 15.61 -13.91
C GLU A 85 -8.66 15.94 -13.54
N MET A 86 -7.78 14.93 -13.50
CA MET A 86 -6.45 15.08 -12.90
C MET A 86 -5.58 16.07 -13.69
N ALA A 87 -5.54 15.93 -15.02
CA ALA A 87 -4.80 16.84 -15.90
C ALA A 87 -5.36 18.28 -15.86
N LEU A 88 -6.67 18.45 -15.64
CA LEU A 88 -7.26 19.80 -15.52
C LEU A 88 -6.83 20.47 -14.21
N LEU A 89 -6.84 19.72 -13.12
CA LEU A 89 -6.53 20.24 -11.78
C LEU A 89 -5.04 20.47 -11.54
N THR A 90 -4.18 19.59 -12.04
CA THR A 90 -2.72 19.69 -11.82
C THR A 90 -2.04 20.54 -12.89
N GLY A 91 -2.67 20.72 -14.05
CA GLY A 91 -2.05 21.33 -15.23
C GLY A 91 -1.03 20.43 -15.92
N GLU A 92 -0.83 19.19 -15.44
CA GLU A 92 0.04 18.20 -16.07
C GLU A 92 -0.66 17.51 -17.25
N ALA A 93 0.11 16.77 -18.04
CA ALA A 93 -0.43 15.91 -19.09
C ALA A 93 -1.30 14.77 -18.52
N ARG A 94 -2.10 14.12 -19.36
CA ARG A 94 -2.91 12.94 -18.99
C ARG A 94 -2.01 11.89 -18.32
N SER A 95 -2.34 11.53 -17.09
CA SER A 95 -1.56 10.56 -16.30
C SER A 95 -1.76 9.10 -16.72
N ALA A 96 -2.79 8.80 -17.52
CA ALA A 96 -3.16 7.46 -17.95
C ALA A 96 -3.97 7.51 -19.26
N THR A 97 -3.99 6.40 -19.98
CA THR A 97 -4.82 6.17 -21.16
C THR A 97 -6.20 5.70 -20.74
N VAL A 98 -7.25 6.22 -21.39
CA VAL A 98 -8.64 5.76 -21.17
C VAL A 98 -9.17 5.13 -22.45
N THR A 99 -9.61 3.88 -22.36
CA THR A 99 -10.14 3.12 -23.50
C THR A 99 -11.53 2.59 -23.16
N THR A 100 -12.47 2.68 -24.09
CA THR A 100 -13.82 2.13 -23.92
C THR A 100 -13.80 0.59 -23.92
N ILE A 101 -14.55 -0.01 -22.98
CA ILE A 101 -14.75 -1.46 -22.87
C ILE A 101 -16.06 -1.88 -23.56
N SER A 102 -17.00 -0.96 -23.68
CA SER A 102 -18.27 -1.10 -24.41
C SER A 102 -18.52 0.17 -25.25
N ASP A 103 -19.60 0.22 -26.01
CA ASP A 103 -20.11 1.52 -26.47
C ASP A 103 -20.40 2.42 -25.26
N VAL A 104 -20.00 3.69 -25.36
CA VAL A 104 -19.97 4.63 -24.24
C VAL A 104 -20.58 5.96 -24.68
N GLU A 105 -21.45 6.51 -23.83
CA GLU A 105 -21.86 7.91 -23.89
C GLU A 105 -21.27 8.66 -22.70
N VAL A 106 -20.63 9.79 -22.96
CA VAL A 106 -20.09 10.68 -21.92
C VAL A 106 -20.66 12.08 -22.03
N LEU A 107 -20.78 12.74 -20.88
CA LEU A 107 -20.94 14.18 -20.80
C LEU A 107 -19.55 14.79 -20.69
N ALA A 108 -19.15 15.60 -21.67
CA ALA A 108 -17.86 16.27 -21.73
C ALA A 108 -18.00 17.75 -21.36
N LEU A 109 -17.17 18.21 -20.43
CA LEU A 109 -17.02 19.62 -20.05
C LEU A 109 -15.64 20.10 -20.46
N SER A 110 -15.54 21.24 -21.13
CA SER A 110 -14.24 21.78 -21.56
C SER A 110 -13.43 22.24 -20.35
N LYS A 111 -12.10 22.32 -20.50
CA LYS A 111 -11.23 22.89 -19.46
C LYS A 111 -11.67 24.29 -19.04
N ALA A 112 -11.97 25.17 -20.00
CA ALA A 112 -12.39 26.54 -19.70
C ALA A 112 -13.69 26.58 -18.86
N ASP A 113 -14.69 25.77 -19.25
CA ASP A 113 -15.94 25.67 -18.50
C ASP A 113 -15.75 25.04 -17.11
N PHE A 114 -14.83 24.07 -17.00
CA PHE A 114 -14.47 23.42 -15.74
C PHE A 114 -13.77 24.38 -14.78
N ASP A 115 -12.80 25.16 -15.27
CA ASP A 115 -12.07 26.16 -14.50
C ASP A 115 -13.03 27.26 -13.99
N GLU A 116 -13.85 27.83 -14.88
CA GLU A 116 -14.88 28.82 -14.53
C GLU A 116 -15.86 28.28 -13.48
N PHE A 117 -16.23 27.00 -13.59
CA PHE A 117 -17.12 26.35 -12.65
C PHE A 117 -16.51 26.19 -11.26
N LEU A 118 -15.22 25.82 -11.17
CA LEU A 118 -14.50 25.71 -9.91
C LEU A 118 -14.29 27.07 -9.25
N GLU A 119 -13.95 28.10 -10.03
CA GLU A 119 -13.80 29.48 -9.54
C GLU A 119 -15.11 30.02 -8.95
N SER A 120 -16.22 29.78 -9.64
CA SER A 120 -17.55 30.21 -9.20
C SER A 120 -18.08 29.39 -8.01
N ASN A 121 -17.52 28.20 -7.75
CA ASN A 121 -18.01 27.28 -6.72
C ASN A 121 -16.86 26.63 -5.90
N PRO A 122 -16.18 27.36 -5.00
CA PRO A 122 -15.02 26.85 -4.26
C PRO A 122 -15.26 25.56 -3.45
N ALA A 123 -16.49 25.36 -2.97
CA ALA A 123 -16.87 24.14 -2.24
C ALA A 123 -16.71 22.86 -3.09
N ILE A 124 -16.87 22.98 -4.42
CA ILE A 124 -16.72 21.88 -5.37
C ILE A 124 -15.27 21.47 -5.49
N ALA A 125 -14.36 22.45 -5.62
CA ALA A 125 -12.93 22.21 -5.67
C ALA A 125 -12.46 21.46 -4.42
N LEU A 126 -12.94 21.85 -3.23
CA LEU A 126 -12.62 21.19 -1.97
C LEU A 126 -13.14 19.74 -1.94
N ASN A 127 -14.37 19.50 -2.39
CA ASN A 127 -14.94 18.15 -2.42
C ASN A 127 -14.24 17.25 -3.44
N LEU A 128 -13.90 17.79 -4.61
CA LEU A 128 -13.15 17.07 -5.63
C LEU A 128 -11.76 16.69 -5.12
N SER A 129 -11.05 17.61 -4.45
CA SER A 129 -9.78 17.34 -3.77
C SER A 129 -9.91 16.19 -2.75
N LYS A 130 -10.97 16.16 -1.95
CA LYS A 130 -11.23 15.05 -1.01
C LYS A 130 -11.46 13.72 -1.73
N VAL A 131 -12.21 13.70 -2.83
CA VAL A 131 -12.45 12.47 -3.63
C VAL A 131 -11.15 11.96 -4.23
N LEU A 132 -10.33 12.85 -4.78
CA LEU A 132 -9.02 12.51 -5.34
C LEU A 132 -8.05 12.00 -4.29
N SER A 133 -7.98 12.68 -3.14
CA SER A 133 -7.17 12.24 -2.00
C SER A 133 -7.55 10.82 -1.55
N ARG A 134 -8.84 10.48 -1.53
CA ARG A 134 -9.31 9.12 -1.24
C ARG A 134 -8.90 8.11 -2.32
N ARG A 135 -9.02 8.46 -3.60
CA ARG A 135 -8.59 7.60 -4.73
C ARG A 135 -7.08 7.34 -4.68
N LEU A 136 -6.27 8.38 -4.45
CA LEU A 136 -4.82 8.27 -4.25
C LEU A 136 -4.47 7.45 -3.01
N SER A 137 -5.18 7.65 -1.90
CA SER A 137 -4.99 6.88 -0.67
C SER A 137 -5.36 5.40 -0.88
N ALA A 138 -6.38 5.09 -1.67
CA ALA A 138 -6.76 3.72 -2.00
C ALA A 138 -5.71 3.04 -2.91
N ALA A 139 -5.26 3.73 -3.97
CA ALA A 139 -4.24 3.22 -4.89
C ALA A 139 -2.85 3.05 -4.22
N SER A 140 -2.48 3.99 -3.33
CA SER A 140 -1.26 3.87 -2.51
C SER A 140 -1.40 2.81 -1.41
N ARG A 141 -2.60 2.60 -0.88
CA ARG A 141 -2.90 1.51 0.05
C ARG A 141 -2.82 0.15 -0.65
N GLU A 142 -3.26 0.02 -1.90
CA GLU A 142 -3.04 -1.18 -2.71
C GLU A 142 -1.56 -1.44 -2.95
N LYS A 143 -0.76 -0.44 -3.35
CA LYS A 143 0.72 -0.56 -3.43
C LYS A 143 1.36 -0.93 -2.08
N ARG A 144 0.80 -0.45 -0.96
CA ARG A 144 1.26 -0.80 0.40
C ARG A 144 0.83 -2.20 0.82
N LEU A 145 -0.30 -2.70 0.32
CA LEU A 145 -0.79 -4.06 0.55
C LEU A 145 -0.04 -5.09 -0.31
N GLU A 146 0.32 -4.74 -1.56
CA GLU A 146 1.20 -5.54 -2.43
C GLU A 146 2.62 -5.71 -1.83
N LYS A 147 3.07 -4.80 -0.96
CA LYS A 147 4.38 -4.88 -0.25
C LYS A 147 4.35 -5.59 1.12
N LYS A 148 3.22 -6.13 1.59
CA LYS A 148 3.11 -6.68 2.95
C LYS A 148 3.66 -8.11 3.08
N GLY A 149 4.97 -8.21 3.18
CA GLY A 149 5.55 -9.03 4.25
C GLY A 149 5.79 -8.12 5.47
N GLY A 150 5.89 -8.71 6.66
CA GLY A 150 6.48 -8.09 7.85
C GLY A 150 7.79 -7.38 7.54
N GLN A 151 8.09 -6.32 8.29
CA GLN A 151 9.33 -5.59 8.09
C GLN A 151 10.45 -6.24 8.91
N ILE A 152 11.57 -6.55 8.26
CA ILE A 152 12.80 -6.96 8.96
C ILE A 152 13.56 -5.71 9.39
N ILE A 153 13.92 -5.63 10.67
CA ILE A 153 14.72 -4.56 11.25
C ILE A 153 15.93 -5.22 11.92
N SER A 154 17.11 -5.07 11.33
CA SER A 154 18.36 -5.58 11.89
C SER A 154 19.10 -4.51 12.67
N ILE A 155 19.53 -4.86 13.88
CA ILE A 155 20.32 -3.99 14.76
C ILE A 155 21.74 -4.52 14.79
N TYR A 156 22.66 -3.79 14.14
CA TYR A 156 24.05 -4.19 13.99
C TYR A 156 25.02 -3.08 14.42
N SER A 157 26.23 -3.48 14.79
CA SER A 157 27.34 -2.56 15.09
C SER A 157 28.66 -3.30 15.04
N VAL A 158 29.67 -2.68 14.46
CA VAL A 158 31.05 -3.17 14.42
C VAL A 158 31.76 -3.15 15.78
N ARG A 159 31.14 -2.53 16.80
CA ARG A 159 31.68 -2.47 18.16
C ARG A 159 30.91 -3.39 19.09
N GLU A 160 31.64 -4.11 19.93
CA GLU A 160 31.06 -4.90 21.01
C GLU A 160 30.53 -4.00 22.14
N ARG A 161 29.57 -4.52 22.91
CA ARG A 161 29.03 -3.91 24.13
C ARG A 161 28.46 -2.49 23.98
N VAL A 162 28.05 -2.11 22.78
CA VAL A 162 27.35 -0.83 22.53
C VAL A 162 25.86 -0.87 22.90
N GLY A 163 25.36 -2.01 23.39
CA GLY A 163 23.97 -2.19 23.80
C GLY A 163 23.00 -2.60 22.68
N LYS A 164 23.50 -3.27 21.62
CA LYS A 164 22.67 -3.80 20.51
C LYS A 164 21.51 -4.65 21.03
N SER A 165 21.82 -5.70 21.77
CA SER A 165 20.84 -6.64 22.30
C SER A 165 19.82 -5.97 23.24
N THR A 166 20.27 -4.98 24.02
CA THR A 166 19.38 -4.16 24.85
C THR A 166 18.43 -3.31 24.00
N LEU A 167 18.93 -2.72 22.92
CA LEU A 167 18.11 -1.95 21.97
C LEU A 167 17.12 -2.87 21.23
N SER A 168 17.57 -4.05 20.78
CA SER A 168 16.77 -5.07 20.13
C SER A 168 15.61 -5.54 21.01
N ALA A 169 15.91 -5.92 22.25
CA ALA A 169 14.92 -6.34 23.23
C ALA A 169 13.92 -5.22 23.56
N ASN A 170 14.41 -4.02 23.89
CA ASN A 170 13.54 -2.90 24.26
C ASN A 170 12.65 -2.48 23.08
N LEU A 171 13.19 -2.37 21.87
CA LEU A 171 12.41 -2.04 20.69
C LEU A 171 11.29 -3.08 20.47
N ALA A 172 11.62 -4.36 20.53
CA ALA A 172 10.67 -5.44 20.33
C ALA A 172 9.54 -5.42 21.38
N VAL A 173 9.89 -5.28 22.68
CA VAL A 173 8.92 -5.21 23.77
C VAL A 173 8.00 -3.99 23.64
N ASN A 174 8.53 -2.81 23.31
CA ASN A 174 7.72 -1.60 23.14
C ASN A 174 6.75 -1.73 21.96
N LEU A 175 7.20 -2.29 20.82
CA LEU A 175 6.33 -2.54 19.66
C LEU A 175 5.16 -3.48 20.00
N VAL A 176 5.39 -4.48 20.86
CA VAL A 176 4.31 -5.37 21.34
C VAL A 176 3.39 -4.66 22.32
N ARG A 177 3.94 -4.08 23.40
CA ARG A 177 3.15 -3.55 24.52
C ARG A 177 2.39 -2.27 24.17
N ASP A 178 3.06 -1.32 23.52
CA ASP A 178 2.53 0.03 23.34
C ASP A 178 1.85 0.19 21.98
N PHE A 179 2.36 -0.51 20.95
CA PHE A 179 1.85 -0.43 19.58
C PHE A 179 1.04 -1.64 19.13
N LYS A 180 0.89 -2.66 20.00
CA LYS A 180 0.11 -3.89 19.75
C LYS A 180 0.47 -4.59 18.43
N LYS A 181 1.76 -4.61 18.10
CA LYS A 181 2.28 -5.26 16.88
C LYS A 181 2.58 -6.73 17.12
N LYS A 182 2.42 -7.55 16.08
CA LYS A 182 2.96 -8.92 16.06
C LYS A 182 4.45 -8.84 15.79
N VAL A 183 5.25 -9.08 16.82
CA VAL A 183 6.72 -8.99 16.73
C VAL A 183 7.34 -10.32 17.09
N VAL A 184 8.34 -10.73 16.31
CA VAL A 184 9.28 -11.77 16.69
C VAL A 184 10.67 -11.15 16.81
N LEU A 185 11.33 -11.43 17.91
CA LEU A 185 12.72 -11.06 18.14
C LEU A 185 13.60 -12.29 17.87
N ILE A 186 14.61 -12.15 17.02
CA ILE A 186 15.45 -13.25 16.57
C ILE A 186 16.88 -12.92 16.96
N ASP A 187 17.47 -13.80 17.77
CA ASP A 187 18.87 -13.74 18.17
C ASP A 187 19.73 -14.44 17.11
N LEU A 188 20.41 -13.65 16.27
CA LEU A 188 21.39 -14.13 15.28
C LEU A 188 22.83 -13.82 15.71
N ASP A 189 23.06 -13.45 16.97
CA ASP A 189 24.41 -13.51 17.55
C ASP A 189 24.71 -14.94 18.01
N LEU A 190 24.91 -15.84 17.04
CA LEU A 190 24.92 -17.28 17.26
C LEU A 190 26.01 -17.76 18.22
N GLN A 191 27.11 -17.00 18.37
CA GLN A 191 28.27 -17.40 19.17
C GLN A 191 28.24 -16.82 20.59
N PHE A 192 27.69 -15.61 20.76
CA PHE A 192 27.76 -14.84 22.01
C PHE A 192 26.45 -14.13 22.38
N GLY A 193 25.31 -14.67 21.96
CA GLY A 193 23.99 -14.08 22.21
C GLY A 193 23.65 -13.90 23.69
N ASP A 194 23.50 -12.64 24.10
CA ASP A 194 23.09 -12.24 25.47
C ASP A 194 21.57 -12.13 25.61
N LEU A 195 20.81 -12.35 24.53
CA LEU A 195 19.40 -11.96 24.47
C LEU A 195 18.52 -12.77 25.42
N ALA A 196 18.81 -14.07 25.59
CA ALA A 196 18.13 -14.92 26.57
C ALA A 196 18.30 -14.38 27.99
N PHE A 197 19.51 -13.93 28.33
CA PHE A 197 19.80 -13.33 29.62
C PHE A 197 19.08 -11.98 29.81
N ILE A 198 19.11 -11.10 28.79
CA ILE A 198 18.46 -9.78 28.82
C ILE A 198 16.95 -9.90 29.02
N LEU A 199 16.31 -10.88 28.37
CA LEU A 199 14.88 -11.15 28.51
C LEU A 199 14.53 -11.97 29.77
N ASN A 200 15.53 -12.31 30.60
CA ASN A 200 15.38 -13.22 31.73
C ASN A 200 14.65 -14.53 31.35
N SER A 201 14.99 -15.03 30.16
CA SER A 201 14.39 -16.21 29.54
C SER A 201 15.34 -17.40 29.61
N ARG A 202 14.78 -18.60 29.71
CA ARG A 202 15.53 -19.86 29.59
C ARG A 202 14.92 -20.66 28.45
N PRO A 203 15.37 -20.44 27.21
CA PRO A 203 14.77 -21.11 26.06
C PRO A 203 15.01 -22.61 26.13
N GLU A 204 13.95 -23.40 26.05
CA GLU A 204 14.06 -24.86 25.95
C GLU A 204 14.61 -25.30 24.59
N ARG A 205 14.29 -24.52 23.54
CA ARG A 205 14.66 -24.74 22.14
C ARG A 205 15.29 -23.47 21.55
N THR A 206 16.20 -23.66 20.61
CA THR A 206 16.98 -22.62 19.95
C THR A 206 16.82 -22.69 18.44
N ILE A 207 17.38 -21.73 17.72
CA ILE A 207 17.44 -21.75 16.25
C ILE A 207 18.13 -23.03 15.72
N PHE A 208 19.16 -23.55 16.41
CA PHE A 208 19.83 -24.80 16.03
C PHE A 208 18.89 -26.00 16.03
N ASP A 209 18.03 -26.12 17.05
CA ASP A 209 17.08 -27.23 17.17
C ASP A 209 16.03 -27.23 16.04
N LEU A 210 15.78 -26.06 15.45
CA LEU A 210 14.89 -25.87 14.32
C LEU A 210 15.61 -26.15 13.00
N THR A 211 16.81 -25.60 12.81
CA THR A 211 17.59 -25.77 11.57
C THR A 211 18.15 -27.19 11.42
N GLY A 212 18.24 -27.99 12.49
CA GLY A 212 18.49 -29.43 12.40
C GLY A 212 17.38 -30.24 11.70
N LYS A 213 16.24 -29.62 11.33
CA LYS A 213 15.16 -30.25 10.56
C LYS A 213 15.36 -30.01 9.06
N LYS A 214 15.10 -31.04 8.24
CA LYS A 214 15.25 -30.98 6.78
C LYS A 214 14.39 -29.88 6.14
N ASP A 215 13.17 -29.72 6.62
CA ASP A 215 12.22 -28.69 6.21
C ASP A 215 11.43 -28.24 7.45
N PHE A 216 11.03 -26.97 7.48
CA PHE A 216 10.15 -26.42 8.52
C PHE A 216 9.16 -25.44 7.91
N ASP A 217 7.93 -25.47 8.43
CA ASP A 217 6.87 -24.53 8.10
C ASP A 217 6.64 -23.54 9.26
N LEU A 218 5.71 -22.61 9.06
CA LEU A 218 5.41 -21.60 10.06
C LEU A 218 4.91 -22.20 11.39
N GLU A 219 4.10 -23.27 11.34
CA GLU A 219 3.57 -23.92 12.54
C GLU A 219 4.70 -24.53 13.38
N LEU A 220 5.64 -25.20 12.70
CA LEU A 220 6.82 -25.73 13.36
C LEU A 220 7.67 -24.60 13.94
N ILE A 221 7.96 -23.54 13.18
CA ILE A 221 8.71 -22.38 13.69
C ILE A 221 8.06 -21.79 14.95
N GLU A 222 6.74 -21.59 14.94
CA GLU A 222 6.02 -21.02 16.09
C GLU A 222 6.19 -21.84 17.36
N SER A 223 6.31 -23.18 17.24
CA SER A 223 6.53 -24.08 18.38
C SER A 223 7.93 -23.98 19.00
N TYR A 224 8.87 -23.30 18.34
CA TYR A 224 10.24 -23.04 18.81
C TYR A 224 10.39 -21.61 19.37
N LEU A 225 9.40 -20.75 19.15
CA LEU A 225 9.41 -19.41 19.71
C LEU A 225 9.05 -19.45 21.20
N THR A 226 9.90 -18.85 22.03
CA THR A 226 9.61 -18.66 23.44
C THR A 226 8.82 -17.37 23.62
N LYS A 227 7.71 -17.43 24.35
CA LYS A 227 6.89 -16.26 24.65
C LYS A 227 7.23 -15.73 26.05
N ASP A 228 7.50 -14.44 26.16
CA ASP A 228 7.75 -13.78 27.43
C ASP A 228 6.46 -13.26 28.10
N SER A 229 6.59 -12.63 29.26
CA SER A 229 5.47 -12.02 29.99
C SER A 229 4.87 -10.79 29.31
N SER A 230 5.61 -10.13 28.40
CA SER A 230 5.11 -8.99 27.63
C SER A 230 4.26 -9.42 26.43
N GLY A 231 4.30 -10.70 26.07
CA GLY A 231 3.67 -11.27 24.89
C GLY A 231 4.58 -11.29 23.67
N LEU A 232 5.82 -10.83 23.79
CA LEU A 232 6.84 -10.94 22.76
C LEU A 232 7.21 -12.41 22.56
N LYS A 233 7.33 -12.81 21.30
CA LYS A 233 7.89 -14.10 20.91
C LYS A 233 9.35 -13.92 20.51
N ALA A 234 10.22 -14.80 20.98
CA ALA A 234 11.64 -14.75 20.68
C ALA A 234 12.19 -16.11 20.22
N LEU A 235 13.06 -16.09 19.22
CA LEU A 235 13.90 -17.23 18.83
C LEU A 235 15.33 -16.96 19.28
N PHE A 236 15.92 -17.88 20.02
CA PHE A 236 17.21 -17.69 20.66
C PHE A 236 18.34 -18.41 19.94
N ALA A 237 19.54 -17.84 20.06
CA ALA A 237 20.79 -18.40 19.58
C ALA A 237 21.07 -19.77 20.23
N PRO A 238 21.94 -20.59 19.62
CA PRO A 238 22.38 -21.87 20.18
C PRO A 238 23.07 -21.71 21.54
N ARG A 239 23.20 -22.81 22.28
CA ARG A 239 23.82 -22.77 23.62
C ARG A 239 25.32 -22.99 23.57
N LYS A 240 25.82 -23.54 22.45
CA LYS A 240 27.21 -23.90 22.26
C LYS A 240 27.72 -23.37 20.92
N ILE A 241 29.00 -23.05 20.88
CA ILE A 241 29.65 -22.50 19.68
C ILE A 241 29.65 -23.54 18.55
N GLU A 242 29.82 -24.83 18.87
CA GLU A 242 29.82 -25.90 17.87
C GLU A 242 28.44 -26.06 17.18
N GLU A 243 27.35 -25.73 17.87
CA GLU A 243 26.00 -25.74 17.31
C GLU A 243 25.80 -24.56 16.34
N ALA A 244 26.42 -23.41 16.62
CA ALA A 244 26.36 -22.23 15.77
C ALA A 244 27.00 -22.48 14.39
N GLU A 245 28.12 -23.20 14.34
CA GLU A 245 28.83 -23.53 13.09
C GLU A 245 28.04 -24.46 12.16
N MET A 246 27.03 -25.15 12.69
CA MET A 246 26.17 -26.07 11.92
C MET A 246 24.96 -25.38 11.30
N ILE A 247 24.72 -24.10 11.57
CA ILE A 247 23.57 -23.36 11.04
C ILE A 247 23.92 -22.81 9.66
N GLU A 248 23.11 -23.16 8.66
CA GLU A 248 23.31 -22.67 7.29
C GLU A 248 22.49 -21.40 6.99
N GLU A 249 23.11 -20.46 6.27
CA GLU A 249 22.48 -19.19 5.83
C GLU A 249 21.14 -19.40 5.13
N LYS A 250 21.05 -20.42 4.25
CA LYS A 250 19.83 -20.74 3.50
C LYS A 250 18.65 -21.04 4.43
N GLN A 251 18.92 -21.68 5.56
CA GLN A 251 17.89 -22.02 6.55
C GLN A 251 17.45 -20.76 7.31
N VAL A 252 18.38 -19.87 7.66
CA VAL A 252 18.05 -18.57 8.26
C VAL A 252 17.20 -17.74 7.30
N ILE A 253 17.55 -17.68 6.02
CA ILE A 253 16.76 -16.97 5.00
C ILE A 253 15.34 -17.56 4.88
N ALA A 254 15.22 -18.89 4.82
CA ALA A 254 13.91 -19.57 4.77
C ALA A 254 13.05 -19.25 6.00
N LEU A 255 13.64 -19.32 7.20
CA LEU A 255 13.02 -18.94 8.46
C LEU A 255 12.50 -17.50 8.44
N LEU A 256 13.34 -16.54 8.06
CA LEU A 256 12.97 -15.14 8.01
C LEU A 256 11.83 -14.89 7.03
N ASN A 257 11.85 -15.54 5.86
CA ASN A 257 10.80 -15.40 4.86
C ASN A 257 9.45 -15.92 5.37
N LEU A 258 9.42 -17.09 6.02
CA LEU A 258 8.20 -17.66 6.58
C LEU A 258 7.63 -16.79 7.72
N LEU A 259 8.48 -16.33 8.64
CA LEU A 259 8.06 -15.43 9.72
C LEU A 259 7.54 -14.08 9.19
N LYS A 260 8.11 -13.59 8.10
CA LYS A 260 7.68 -12.36 7.44
C LYS A 260 6.23 -12.42 6.96
N GLU A 261 5.66 -13.59 6.72
CA GLU A 261 4.26 -13.71 6.29
C GLU A 261 3.26 -13.47 7.41
N SER A 262 3.66 -13.67 8.68
CA SER A 262 2.73 -13.69 9.82
C SER A 262 2.98 -12.66 10.91
N TYR A 263 4.14 -12.00 10.88
CA TYR A 263 4.54 -10.97 11.83
C TYR A 263 4.58 -9.59 11.17
N ASP A 264 4.24 -8.54 11.93
CA ASP A 264 4.36 -7.16 11.47
C ASP A 264 5.83 -6.73 11.40
N TYR A 265 6.63 -7.18 12.38
CA TYR A 265 8.06 -6.87 12.50
C TYR A 265 8.87 -8.10 12.93
N LEU A 266 10.01 -8.30 12.26
CA LEU A 266 11.07 -9.22 12.66
C LEU A 266 12.23 -8.35 13.15
N ILE A 267 12.50 -8.33 14.45
CA ILE A 267 13.65 -7.62 15.01
C ILE A 267 14.81 -8.62 15.08
N ILE A 268 15.92 -8.31 14.43
CA ILE A 268 17.09 -9.17 14.38
C ILE A 268 18.19 -8.54 15.23
N ASP A 269 18.61 -9.26 16.27
CA ASP A 269 19.84 -8.97 17.00
C ASP A 269 21.00 -9.66 16.30
N THR A 270 21.98 -8.90 15.80
CA THR A 270 23.11 -9.45 15.05
C THR A 270 24.39 -9.42 15.89
N SER A 271 25.33 -10.29 15.55
CA SER A 271 26.69 -10.24 16.12
C SER A 271 27.43 -8.93 15.77
N SER A 272 28.56 -8.72 16.45
CA SER A 272 29.51 -7.62 16.15
C SER A 272 30.40 -7.89 14.93
N THR A 273 30.44 -9.13 14.46
CA THR A 273 31.24 -9.57 13.32
C THR A 273 30.38 -9.57 12.07
N ILE A 274 30.85 -8.92 11.00
CA ILE A 274 30.23 -9.11 9.68
C ILE A 274 30.70 -10.47 9.18
N SER A 275 29.95 -11.49 9.55
CA SER A 275 30.10 -12.85 9.08
C SER A 275 29.08 -13.07 7.96
N SER A 276 29.47 -13.80 6.90
CA SER A 276 28.52 -14.32 5.91
C SER A 276 27.80 -15.58 6.42
N VAL A 277 27.60 -15.69 7.74
CA VAL A 277 26.99 -16.81 8.45
C VAL A 277 25.91 -16.24 9.33
#